data_AF-F4D1A0-F1
#
_entry.id   AF-F4D1A0-F1
#
_cell.length_a   1.000
_cell.length_b   1.000
_cell.length_c   1.000
_cell.angle_alpha   90.00
_cell.angle_beta   90.00
_cell.angle_gamma   90.00
#
_symmetry.space_group_name_H-M   'P 1'
#
loop_
_entity.id
_entity.type
_entity.pdbx_description
1 polymer ?
#
loop_
_entity_poly.entity_id
_entity_poly.type
_entity_poly.pdbx_seq_one_letter_code
_entity_poly.pdbx_strand_id
1 'polypeptide(L)'
;MSTNDTDRYEAAAHAMQTGVLAEMHREGVPAEHLDDRTSTGRKHLRVGVNSALVGQAAIASLLIAKGIFTIEEYTAALADEMEKEQRLYEDQLGVKLR
;
A
#
# COMPACT_ATOMS: atom_id res chain seq x y z
N MET A 1 -17.53 6.54 -17.78
CA MET A 1 -16.43 7.00 -16.91
C MET A 1 -15.91 8.28 -17.53
N SER A 2 -15.87 9.38 -16.78
CA SER A 2 -15.31 10.64 -17.30
C SER A 2 -13.83 10.41 -17.59
N THR A 3 -13.42 10.62 -18.84
CA THR A 3 -12.06 10.42 -19.35
C THR A 3 -10.98 11.12 -18.51
N ASN A 4 -11.35 12.15 -17.72
CA ASN A 4 -10.41 12.92 -16.90
C ASN A 4 -9.84 12.15 -15.68
N ASP A 5 -10.64 11.40 -14.93
CA ASP A 5 -10.15 10.82 -13.65
C ASP A 5 -9.27 9.59 -13.85
N THR A 6 -9.50 8.82 -14.92
CA THR A 6 -8.61 7.72 -15.31
C THR A 6 -7.25 8.27 -15.76
N ASP A 7 -7.23 9.28 -16.62
CA ASP A 7 -5.98 9.91 -17.07
C ASP A 7 -5.21 10.54 -15.89
N ARG A 8 -5.93 11.20 -14.97
CA ARG A 8 -5.34 11.74 -13.72
C ARG A 8 -4.73 10.64 -12.85
N TYR A 9 -5.43 9.51 -12.71
CA TYR A 9 -4.92 8.36 -11.97
C TYR A 9 -3.66 7.79 -12.61
N GLU A 10 -3.66 7.58 -13.92
CA GLU A 10 -2.50 7.04 -14.66
C GLU A 10 -1.29 7.97 -14.55
N ALA A 11 -1.49 9.28 -14.74
CA ALA A 11 -0.43 10.28 -14.58
C ALA A 11 0.15 10.28 -13.15
N ALA A 12 -0.72 10.21 -12.13
CA ALA A 12 -0.28 10.14 -10.74
C ALA A 12 0.44 8.82 -10.42
N ALA A 13 -0.02 7.70 -10.99
CA ALA A 13 0.62 6.40 -10.82
C ALA A 13 2.03 6.39 -11.43
N HIS A 14 2.21 6.94 -12.64
CA HIS A 14 3.52 7.12 -13.25
C HIS A 14 4.45 8.03 -12.44
N ALA A 15 3.93 9.13 -11.91
CA ALA A 15 4.69 10.02 -11.04
C ALA A 15 5.15 9.30 -9.75
N MET A 16 4.27 8.53 -9.13
CA MET A 16 4.59 7.72 -7.94
C MET A 16 5.66 6.65 -8.24
N GLN A 17 5.56 5.95 -9.37
CA GLN A 17 6.60 5.00 -9.82
C GLN A 17 7.96 5.66 -10.00
N THR A 18 7.98 6.87 -10.57
CA THR A 18 9.20 7.66 -10.76
C THR A 18 9.77 8.09 -9.41
N GLY A 19 8.91 8.53 -8.48
CA GLY A 19 9.30 8.89 -7.12
C GLY A 19 9.95 7.72 -6.36
N VAL A 20 9.35 6.52 -6.43
CA VAL A 20 9.91 5.31 -5.84
C VAL A 20 11.31 5.02 -6.39
N LEU A 21 11.49 5.11 -7.71
CA LEU A 21 12.79 4.91 -8.33
C LEU A 21 13.83 5.93 -7.83
N ALA A 22 13.47 7.22 -7.79
CA ALA A 22 14.34 8.28 -7.31
C ALA A 22 14.75 8.09 -5.84
N GLU A 23 13.83 7.64 -5.00
CA GLU A 23 14.09 7.33 -3.60
C GLU A 23 15.05 6.15 -3.44
N MET A 24 14.85 5.07 -4.20
CA MET A 24 15.76 3.91 -4.19
C MET A 24 17.17 4.28 -4.66
N HIS A 25 17.29 5.14 -5.68
CA HIS A 25 18.59 5.70 -6.08
C HIS A 25 19.26 6.49 -4.96
N ARG A 26 18.50 7.34 -4.25
CA ARG A 26 18.99 8.15 -3.12
C ARG A 26 19.48 7.27 -1.96
N GLU A 27 18.82 6.14 -1.73
CA GLU A 27 19.19 5.16 -0.69
C GLU A 27 20.37 4.27 -1.10
N GLY A 28 20.93 4.47 -2.30
CA GLY A 28 22.08 3.69 -2.77
C GLY A 28 21.75 2.23 -3.09
N VAL A 29 20.48 1.92 -3.41
CA VAL A 29 20.08 0.57 -3.80
C VAL A 29 20.87 0.16 -5.06
N PRO A 30 21.60 -0.98 -5.04
CA PRO A 30 22.39 -1.44 -6.18
C PRO A 30 21.57 -1.54 -7.48
N ALA A 31 22.20 -1.27 -8.63
CA ALA A 31 21.53 -1.20 -9.92
C ALA A 31 20.85 -2.52 -10.32
N GLU A 32 21.41 -3.66 -9.92
CA GLU A 32 20.83 -4.99 -10.08
C GLU A 32 19.53 -5.20 -9.30
N HIS A 33 19.27 -4.39 -8.27
CA HIS A 33 18.03 -4.38 -7.49
C HIS A 33 17.03 -3.31 -7.95
N LEU A 34 17.46 -2.43 -8.87
CA LEU A 34 16.60 -1.49 -9.61
C LEU A 34 16.08 -2.09 -10.91
N ASP A 35 16.47 -3.33 -11.23
CA ASP A 35 16.12 -3.98 -12.48
C ASP A 35 14.60 -4.21 -12.59
N ASP A 36 13.98 -3.40 -13.45
CA ASP A 36 12.57 -3.40 -13.78
C ASP A 36 12.15 -4.60 -14.64
N ARG A 37 13.08 -5.44 -15.09
CA ARG A 37 12.79 -6.57 -15.99
C ARG A 37 12.16 -7.78 -15.29
N THR A 38 12.05 -7.76 -13.97
CA THR A 38 11.34 -8.80 -13.21
C THR A 38 10.12 -8.22 -12.53
N SER A 39 8.95 -8.85 -12.70
CA SER A 39 7.70 -8.45 -12.04
C SER A 39 7.78 -8.47 -10.51
N THR A 40 8.80 -9.13 -9.95
CA THR A 40 9.08 -9.25 -8.52
C THR A 40 10.27 -8.40 -8.06
N GLY A 41 10.81 -7.51 -8.91
CA GLY A 41 11.89 -6.60 -8.52
C GLY A 41 11.49 -5.69 -7.36
N ARG A 42 12.46 -5.20 -6.57
CA ARG A 42 12.19 -4.38 -5.37
C ARG A 42 11.34 -3.14 -5.68
N LYS A 43 11.53 -2.52 -6.86
CA LYS A 43 10.71 -1.39 -7.33
C LYS A 43 9.28 -1.82 -7.63
N HIS A 44 9.06 -2.86 -8.43
CA HIS A 44 7.72 -3.35 -8.78
C HIS A 44 6.92 -3.78 -7.55
N LEU A 45 7.58 -4.44 -6.59
CA LEU A 45 6.96 -4.80 -5.32
C LEU A 45 6.54 -3.55 -4.53
N ARG A 46 7.43 -2.55 -4.40
CA ARG A 46 7.13 -1.30 -3.67
C ARG A 46 6.02 -0.50 -4.36
N VAL A 47 6.05 -0.38 -5.68
CA VAL A 47 4.98 0.25 -6.46
C VAL A 47 3.66 -0.50 -6.28
N GLY A 48 3.68 -1.83 -6.38
CA GLY A 48 2.48 -2.66 -6.22
C GLY A 48 1.85 -2.51 -4.84
N VAL A 49 2.65 -2.56 -3.77
CA VAL A 49 2.20 -2.33 -2.39
C VAL A 49 1.64 -0.91 -2.24
N ASN A 50 2.34 0.10 -2.73
CA ASN A 50 1.85 1.49 -2.69
C ASN A 50 0.51 1.64 -3.42
N SER A 51 0.36 1.05 -4.60
CA SER A 51 -0.89 1.05 -5.36
C SER A 51 -2.03 0.36 -4.60
N ALA A 52 -1.76 -0.77 -3.94
CA ALA A 52 -2.75 -1.46 -3.13
C ALA A 52 -3.20 -0.60 -1.93
N LEU A 53 -2.26 0.05 -1.23
CA LEU A 53 -2.56 0.95 -0.12
C LEU A 53 -3.37 2.18 -0.56
N VAL A 54 -3.04 2.77 -1.71
CA VAL A 54 -3.83 3.87 -2.30
C VAL A 54 -5.25 3.41 -2.63
N GLY A 55 -5.41 2.22 -3.22
CA GLY A 55 -6.72 1.63 -3.51
C GLY A 55 -7.55 1.43 -2.24
N GLN A 56 -6.97 0.86 -1.19
CA GLN A 56 -7.61 0.70 0.11
C GLN A 56 -8.03 2.05 0.72
N ALA A 57 -7.13 3.05 0.71
CA ALA A 57 -7.40 4.39 1.22
C ALA A 57 -8.53 5.08 0.45
N ALA A 58 -8.58 4.92 -0.88
CA ALA A 58 -9.64 5.48 -1.72
C ALA A 58 -11.01 4.87 -1.38
N ILE A 59 -11.08 3.54 -1.20
CA ILE A 59 -12.32 2.85 -0.81
C ILE A 59 -12.76 3.31 0.59
N ALA A 60 -11.86 3.30 1.57
CA ALA A 60 -12.19 3.73 2.93
C ALA A 60 -12.70 5.18 2.96
N SER A 61 -12.01 6.08 2.26
CA SER A 61 -12.38 7.49 2.16
C SER A 61 -13.76 7.68 1.49
N LEU A 62 -14.07 6.91 0.45
CA LEU A 62 -15.37 6.95 -0.22
C LEU A 62 -16.50 6.47 0.70
N LEU A 63 -16.27 5.41 1.47
CA LEU A 63 -17.26 4.85 2.40
C LEU A 63 -17.52 5.77 3.60
N ILE A 64 -16.46 6.40 4.14
CA ILE A 64 -16.59 7.42 5.19
C ILE A 64 -17.34 8.65 4.66
N ALA A 65 -16.98 9.15 3.47
CA ALA A 65 -17.67 10.29 2.86
C ALA A 65 -19.16 10.00 2.57
N LYS A 66 -19.51 8.73 2.35
CA LYS A 66 -20.91 8.28 2.22
C LYS A 66 -21.62 8.02 3.55
N GLY A 67 -20.92 8.14 4.68
CA GLY A 67 -21.46 7.91 6.01
C GLY A 67 -21.74 6.44 6.32
N ILE A 68 -21.09 5.50 5.61
CA ILE A 68 -21.28 4.05 5.85
C ILE A 68 -20.62 3.62 7.16
N PHE A 69 -19.47 4.20 7.48
CA PHE A 69 -18.79 4.09 8.77
C PHE A 69 -17.99 5.36 9.04
N THR A 70 -17.60 5.58 10.29
CA THR A 70 -16.76 6.72 10.70
C THR A 70 -15.27 6.39 10.65
N ILE A 71 -14.42 7.41 10.76
CA ILE A 71 -12.97 7.22 10.84
C ILE A 71 -12.57 6.47 12.11
N GLU A 72 -13.29 6.67 13.22
CA GLU A 72 -13.09 5.96 14.49
C GLU A 72 -13.43 4.47 14.33
N GLU A 73 -14.55 4.14 13.68
CA GLU A 73 -14.93 2.75 13.38
C GLU A 73 -13.91 2.07 12.46
N TYR A 74 -13.45 2.76 11.42
CA TYR A 74 -12.40 2.25 10.53
C TYR A 74 -11.08 2.01 11.29
N THR A 75 -10.70 2.92 12.18
CA THR A 75 -9.46 2.81 12.97
C THR A 75 -9.54 1.67 13.99
N ALA A 76 -10.68 1.51 14.66
CA ALA A 76 -10.93 0.39 15.56
C ALA A 76 -10.88 -0.95 14.82
N ALA A 77 -11.53 -1.04 13.65
CA ALA A 77 -11.48 -2.25 12.82
C ALA A 77 -10.05 -2.59 12.36
N LEU A 78 -9.24 -1.59 11.97
CA LEU A 78 -7.83 -1.81 11.63
C LEU A 78 -7.03 -2.38 12.81
N ALA A 79 -7.24 -1.85 14.02
CA ALA A 79 -6.58 -2.35 15.22
C ALA A 79 -6.99 -3.82 15.50
N ASP A 80 -8.29 -4.10 15.45
CA ASP A 80 -8.83 -5.45 15.67
C ASP A 80 -8.25 -6.46 14.67
N GLU A 81 -8.15 -6.10 13.38
CA GLU A 81 -7.55 -6.96 12.36
C GLU A 81 -6.05 -7.17 12.58
N MET A 82 -5.31 -6.14 12.98
CA MET A 82 -3.87 -6.27 13.26
C MET A 82 -3.61 -7.14 14.49
N GLU A 83 -4.43 -7.03 15.53
CA GLU A 83 -4.34 -7.91 16.70
C GLU A 83 -4.72 -9.36 16.35
N LYS A 84 -5.66 -9.59 15.43
CA LYS A 84 -5.96 -10.94 14.91
C LYS A 84 -4.72 -11.51 14.22
N GLU A 85 -4.09 -10.74 13.36
CA GLU A 85 -2.85 -11.13 12.67
C GLU A 85 -1.72 -11.44 13.66
N GLN A 86 -1.53 -10.60 14.68
CA GLN A 86 -0.59 -10.86 15.77
C GLN A 86 -0.87 -12.21 16.43
N ARG A 87 -2.13 -12.47 16.84
CA ARG A 87 -2.52 -13.72 17.48
C ARG A 87 -2.23 -14.94 16.60
N LEU A 88 -2.45 -14.84 15.28
CA LEU A 88 -2.12 -15.90 14.34
C LEU A 88 -0.61 -16.24 14.37
N TYR A 89 0.26 -15.23 14.40
CA TYR A 89 1.70 -15.46 14.55
C TYR A 89 2.08 -16.01 15.92
N GLU A 90 1.46 -15.52 17.00
CA GLU A 90 1.70 -16.04 18.35
C GLU A 90 1.36 -17.53 18.45
N ASP A 91 0.23 -17.94 17.87
CA ASP A 91 -0.20 -19.34 17.84
C ASP A 91 0.75 -20.21 17.00
N GLN A 92 1.22 -19.70 15.85
CA GLN A 92 2.16 -20.42 14.98
C GLN A 92 3.55 -20.58 15.60
N LEU A 93 4.03 -19.56 16.31
CA LEU A 93 5.37 -19.54 16.89
C LEU A 93 5.40 -20.09 18.33
N GLY A 94 4.26 -20.20 19.00
CA GLY A 94 4.15 -20.64 20.39
C GLY A 94 4.72 -19.62 21.40
N VAL A 95 4.82 -18.34 21.03
CA VAL A 95 5.36 -17.26 21.86
C VAL A 95 4.44 -16.03 21.82
N LYS A 96 4.46 -15.21 22.88
CA LYS A 96 3.76 -13.92 22.88
C LYS A 96 4.64 -12.82 22.31
N LEU A 97 4.09 -12.03 21.39
CA LEU A 97 4.73 -10.88 20.77
C LEU A 97 4.28 -9.60 21.52
N ARG A 98 5.16 -8.60 21.61
CA ARG A 98 4.93 -7.34 22.35
C ARG A 98 5.12 -6.13 21.44
#